data_AF-A0A7L4QHC7-F1
#
_entry.id   AF-A0A7L4QHC7-F1
#
_cell.length_a   1.000
_cell.length_b   1.000
_cell.length_c   1.000
_cell.angle_alpha   90.00
_cell.angle_beta   90.00
_cell.angle_gamma   90.00
#
_symmetry.space_group_name_H-M   'P 1'
#
loop_
_entity.id
_entity.type
_entity.pdbx_description
1 polymer ?
#
loop_
_entity_poly.entity_id
_entity_poly.type
_entity_poly.pdbx_seq_one_letter_code
_entity_poly.pdbx_strand_id
1 'polypeptide(L)'
;MNKTSVFLFTLLLMSIININHVYSWDDCPFGETNSSCVYPGDCGKYIDTNNNRICDRSEPSPSITQNQSNVIPVEISLPEIKGSTVKTMTLEEVAKAYSIDTKDLMESLRINVSPKTRVENLRSYGITNSMVKEKAELLFIESSKNLYGNETIINSNHSSEESESGNSLEKIMKEDLLVTLGLMILGSLYFFKFKRKEIRYFALAVSLIYLGFIRGGCLCVVGSLQQLSLYAIGAIKGNYLYWLMLFFLPIGFSILFGRIFCGYACPIGAWQQLMSGIGSRLIKFRMPQRLDKFLKYIKYIFAALIVIVAISTRYPFFQKIDPFSYLFGFNFTLYGIISVAIVSLASIIISRPFCRYICPYGAVLAILSRFSIYKIKTNNGCKNCTLCDRVCETDAIEKGIVDQSECIRCKKCIDSCKFGFLK
;
A
#
# COMPACT_ATOMS: atom_id res chain seq x y z
N MET A 1 9.01 22.63 -22.94
CA MET A 1 9.92 21.57 -22.48
C MET A 1 10.19 20.60 -23.61
N ASN A 2 11.40 20.57 -24.15
CA ASN A 2 11.77 19.59 -25.20
C ASN A 2 11.62 18.15 -24.70
N LYS A 3 11.48 17.18 -25.62
CA LYS A 3 11.42 15.73 -25.29
C LYS A 3 12.60 15.32 -24.39
N THR A 4 13.76 15.95 -24.60
CA THR A 4 14.98 15.82 -23.80
C THR A 4 14.82 16.27 -22.35
N SER A 5 14.06 17.34 -22.08
CA SER A 5 13.83 17.80 -20.69
C SER A 5 12.88 16.91 -19.91
N VAL A 6 11.93 16.23 -20.57
CA VAL A 6 11.05 15.26 -19.90
C VAL A 6 11.84 14.00 -19.58
N PHE A 7 12.70 13.55 -20.49
CA PHE A 7 13.60 12.41 -20.26
C PHE A 7 14.62 12.71 -19.15
N LEU A 8 15.23 13.91 -19.14
CA LEU A 8 16.12 14.34 -18.06
C LEU A 8 15.39 14.41 -16.73
N PHE A 9 14.14 14.90 -16.68
CA PHE A 9 13.40 15.00 -15.43
C PHE A 9 12.95 13.63 -14.91
N THR A 10 12.63 12.67 -15.80
CA THR A 10 12.39 11.27 -15.41
C THR A 10 13.66 10.57 -14.94
N LEU A 11 14.83 10.90 -15.51
CA LEU A 11 16.14 10.44 -15.04
C LEU A 11 16.53 11.08 -13.71
N LEU A 12 16.20 12.36 -13.50
CA LEU A 12 16.45 13.09 -12.26
C LEU A 12 15.53 12.59 -11.13
N LEU A 13 14.30 12.19 -11.45
CA LEU A 13 13.40 11.54 -10.50
C LEU A 13 13.87 10.11 -10.15
N MET A 14 14.49 9.41 -11.10
CA MET A 14 15.15 8.12 -10.87
C MET A 14 16.49 8.26 -10.12
N SER A 15 17.19 9.40 -10.26
CA SER A 15 18.41 9.67 -9.49
C SER A 15 18.12 10.11 -8.06
N ILE A 16 16.94 10.69 -7.79
CA ILE A 16 16.46 10.94 -6.41
C ILE A 16 16.03 9.62 -5.72
N ILE A 17 15.78 8.55 -6.49
CA ILE A 17 15.58 7.18 -5.97
C ILE A 17 16.93 6.50 -5.67
N ASN A 18 18.03 6.99 -6.24
CA ASN A 18 19.38 6.70 -5.75
C ASN A 18 19.77 7.72 -4.68
N ILE A 19 19.19 7.58 -3.49
CA ILE A 19 19.89 8.05 -2.30
C ILE A 19 21.07 7.09 -2.12
N ASN A 20 22.16 7.38 -2.83
CA ASN A 20 23.48 6.99 -2.35
C ASN A 20 23.62 7.70 -1.00
N HIS A 21 23.40 6.97 0.08
CA HIS A 21 23.95 7.38 1.35
C HIS A 21 25.47 7.43 1.16
N VAL A 22 26.00 8.64 1.25
CA VAL A 22 27.42 8.93 1.40
C VAL A 22 27.88 8.22 2.67
N TYR A 23 28.89 7.36 2.52
CA TYR A 23 29.66 6.83 3.62
C TYR A 23 30.39 7.97 4.34
N SER A 24 30.32 7.94 5.66
CA SER A 24 31.25 8.60 6.56
C SER A 24 31.26 7.69 7.80
N TRP A 25 32.34 7.02 8.23
CA TRP A 25 33.77 7.27 8.09
C TRP A 25 34.53 6.02 7.63
N ASP A 26 35.47 6.19 6.70
CA ASP A 26 36.57 5.26 6.47
C ASP A 26 37.62 5.46 7.57
N ASP A 27 37.64 4.53 8.53
CA ASP A 27 38.84 3.92 9.15
C ASP A 27 38.42 3.11 10.39
N CYS A 28 37.77 1.95 10.17
CA CYS A 28 37.70 0.90 11.18
C CYS A 28 37.47 -0.47 10.48
N PRO A 29 38.47 -1.36 10.44
CA PRO A 29 38.35 -2.60 9.66
C PRO A 29 37.35 -3.64 10.20
N PHE A 30 36.80 -3.47 11.41
CA PHE A 30 35.68 -4.29 11.91
C PHE A 30 34.90 -3.51 12.96
N GLY A 31 33.67 -3.06 12.64
CA GLY A 31 32.83 -2.30 13.54
C GLY A 31 31.58 -3.06 14.00
N GLU A 32 31.60 -3.59 15.21
CA GLU A 32 30.46 -3.46 16.13
C GLU A 32 30.94 -2.65 17.33
N THR A 33 30.53 -1.39 17.44
CA THR A 33 30.63 -0.62 18.68
C THR A 33 29.29 -0.73 19.39
N ASN A 34 29.11 -1.79 20.19
CA ASN A 34 28.14 -1.72 21.28
C ASN A 34 28.73 -0.82 22.37
N SER A 35 27.98 0.22 22.69
CA SER A 35 28.28 1.31 23.60
C SER A 35 28.31 0.88 25.07
N SER A 36 29.26 0.02 25.43
CA SER A 36 29.57 -0.32 26.83
C SER A 36 31.07 -0.27 27.13
N CYS A 37 31.80 0.63 26.49
CA CYS A 37 33.15 1.00 26.91
C CYS A 37 33.05 2.27 27.76
N VAL A 38 33.29 2.15 29.07
CA VAL A 38 33.17 3.27 30.01
C VAL A 38 34.42 4.18 30.00
N TYR A 39 35.52 3.78 29.36
CA TYR A 39 36.75 4.58 29.25
C TYR A 39 37.59 4.11 28.03
N PRO A 40 38.44 4.94 27.40
CA PRO A 40 39.31 4.47 26.33
C PRO A 40 40.38 3.54 26.92
N GLY A 41 40.25 2.22 26.71
CA GLY A 41 41.28 1.25 27.11
C GLY A 41 40.83 -0.18 27.44
N ASP A 42 39.54 -0.52 27.40
CA ASP A 42 39.08 -1.87 27.76
C ASP A 42 38.80 -2.73 26.52
N CYS A 43 39.65 -3.73 26.27
CA CYS A 43 39.55 -4.61 25.10
C CYS A 43 38.98 -5.98 25.51
N GLY A 44 37.67 -6.16 25.33
CA GLY A 44 36.98 -7.41 25.70
C GLY A 44 37.37 -8.67 24.90
N LYS A 45 38.42 -8.64 24.08
CA LYS A 45 38.78 -9.74 23.15
C LYS A 45 40.23 -10.21 23.21
N TYR A 46 41.12 -9.54 23.96
CA TYR A 46 42.54 -9.91 24.11
C TYR A 46 42.97 -9.71 25.56
N ILE A 47 43.89 -10.55 26.05
CA ILE A 47 44.44 -10.43 27.40
C ILE A 47 45.72 -9.60 27.31
N ASP A 48 45.70 -8.39 27.86
CA ASP A 48 46.89 -7.53 27.99
C ASP A 48 47.89 -8.21 28.94
N THR A 49 48.87 -8.91 28.35
CA THR A 49 49.77 -9.79 29.10
C THR A 49 50.98 -9.01 29.60
N ASN A 50 51.31 -7.89 28.96
CA ASN A 50 52.45 -7.04 29.30
C ASN A 50 52.05 -5.74 30.05
N ASN A 51 50.74 -5.53 30.25
CA ASN A 51 50.14 -4.46 31.04
C ASN A 51 50.45 -3.04 30.52
N ASN A 52 50.70 -2.90 29.22
CA ASN A 52 51.01 -1.64 28.57
C ASN A 52 49.76 -0.87 28.12
N ARG A 53 48.56 -1.45 28.27
CA ARG A 53 47.25 -0.89 27.91
C ARG A 53 47.07 -0.62 26.42
N ILE A 54 47.81 -1.30 25.56
CA ILE A 54 47.72 -1.21 24.10
C ILE A 54 47.32 -2.57 23.55
N CYS A 55 46.16 -2.64 22.91
CA CYS A 55 45.66 -3.87 22.33
C CYS A 55 46.20 -4.05 20.91
N ASP A 56 47.18 -4.94 20.75
CA ASP A 56 47.78 -5.27 19.46
C ASP A 56 47.66 -6.78 19.13
N ARG A 57 48.12 -7.16 17.93
CA ARG A 57 48.11 -8.57 17.48
C ARG A 57 49.32 -9.38 17.98
N SER A 58 50.14 -8.80 18.86
CA SER A 58 51.29 -9.47 19.47
C SER A 58 50.86 -10.44 20.56
N GLU A 59 49.63 -10.30 21.05
CA GLU A 59 49.12 -11.00 22.23
C GLU A 59 48.07 -12.07 21.91
N PRO A 60 48.03 -13.16 22.69
CA PRO A 60 47.13 -14.28 22.41
C PRO A 60 45.67 -13.94 22.71
N SER A 61 44.76 -14.45 21.88
CA SER A 61 43.32 -14.40 22.15
C SER A 61 42.96 -15.26 23.38
N PRO A 62 41.97 -14.88 24.21
CA PRO A 62 41.56 -15.66 25.36
C PRO A 62 41.08 -17.05 24.91
N SER A 63 41.81 -18.10 25.30
CA SER A 63 41.38 -19.48 25.10
C SER A 63 40.30 -19.83 26.12
N ILE A 64 39.12 -20.24 25.64
CA ILE A 64 37.98 -20.69 26.46
C ILE A 64 38.46 -21.86 27.32
N THR A 65 38.75 -21.58 28.60
CA THR A 65 39.06 -22.61 29.57
C THR A 65 37.73 -23.11 30.13
N GLN A 66 37.42 -24.37 29.83
CA GLN A 66 36.25 -25.06 30.34
C GLN A 66 36.28 -25.13 31.87
N ASN A 67 35.24 -24.59 32.51
CA ASN A 67 34.67 -25.14 33.73
C ASN A 67 33.38 -24.41 34.09
N GLN A 68 32.24 -24.98 33.68
CA GLN A 68 30.98 -25.00 34.43
C GLN A 68 29.95 -25.84 33.66
N SER A 69 29.48 -26.89 34.32
CA SER A 69 28.22 -27.62 34.09
C SER A 69 27.97 -28.17 32.67
N ASN A 70 28.03 -29.50 32.54
CA ASN A 70 27.54 -30.23 31.36
C ASN A 70 26.06 -29.94 31.09
N VAL A 71 25.77 -28.95 30.24
CA VAL A 71 24.55 -28.86 29.45
C VAL A 71 24.99 -28.95 28.00
N ILE A 72 24.70 -30.07 27.34
CA ILE A 72 24.96 -30.23 25.91
C ILE A 72 23.98 -29.28 25.20
N PRO A 73 24.44 -28.30 24.39
CA PRO A 73 23.53 -27.45 23.63
C PRO A 73 22.71 -28.32 22.67
N VAL A 74 21.39 -28.30 22.82
CA VAL A 74 20.50 -29.00 21.90
C VAL A 74 20.42 -28.17 20.61
N GLU A 75 20.95 -28.73 19.52
CA GLU A 75 20.95 -28.10 18.20
C GLU A 75 19.61 -28.39 17.50
N ILE A 76 18.78 -27.36 17.31
CA ILE A 76 17.43 -27.49 16.72
C ILE A 76 17.41 -26.80 15.36
N SER A 77 17.13 -27.57 14.31
CA SER A 77 16.95 -27.05 12.95
C SER A 77 15.52 -26.56 12.73
N LEU A 78 15.36 -25.34 12.20
CA LEU A 78 14.06 -24.83 11.77
C LEU A 78 13.48 -25.66 10.60
N PRO A 79 12.16 -25.90 10.56
CA PRO A 79 11.52 -26.52 9.40
C PRO A 79 11.73 -25.66 8.13
N GLU A 80 12.40 -26.21 7.11
CA GLU A 80 12.62 -25.51 5.83
C GLU A 80 11.34 -25.47 4.98
N ILE A 81 10.45 -24.52 5.27
CA ILE A 81 9.24 -24.30 4.47
C ILE A 81 9.40 -23.07 3.58
N LYS A 82 9.42 -23.27 2.25
CA LYS A 82 9.44 -22.15 1.28
C LYS A 82 8.16 -21.30 1.40
N GLY A 83 8.30 -19.98 1.36
CA GLY A 83 7.16 -19.04 1.47
C GLY A 83 6.10 -19.17 0.36
N SER A 84 6.47 -19.72 -0.80
CA SER A 84 5.53 -20.09 -1.87
C SER A 84 4.59 -21.22 -1.48
N THR A 85 5.07 -22.16 -0.66
CA THR A 85 4.32 -23.34 -0.18
C THR A 85 3.39 -22.99 0.98
N VAL A 86 3.80 -22.03 1.82
CA VAL A 86 2.97 -21.48 2.91
C VAL A 86 1.68 -20.86 2.37
N LYS A 87 1.70 -20.29 1.15
CA LYS A 87 0.53 -19.68 0.51
C LYS A 87 -0.67 -20.63 0.43
N THR A 88 -0.41 -21.89 0.07
CA THR A 88 -1.44 -22.90 -0.19
C THR A 88 -1.86 -23.68 1.04
N MET A 89 -1.12 -23.54 2.15
CA MET A 89 -1.39 -24.23 3.41
C MET A 89 -2.53 -23.58 4.21
N THR A 90 -3.20 -24.37 5.02
CA THR A 90 -4.12 -23.89 6.08
C THR A 90 -3.36 -23.47 7.33
N LEU A 91 -3.97 -22.67 8.20
CA LEU A 91 -3.35 -22.30 9.49
C LEU A 91 -3.03 -23.54 10.34
N GLU A 92 -3.90 -24.57 10.32
CA GLU A 92 -3.62 -25.87 10.95
C GLU A 92 -2.39 -26.57 10.35
N GLU A 93 -2.27 -26.59 9.02
CA GLU A 93 -1.13 -27.21 8.34
C GLU A 93 0.19 -26.48 8.62
N VAL A 94 0.16 -25.14 8.67
CA VAL A 94 1.32 -24.34 9.06
C VAL A 94 1.69 -24.62 10.50
N ALA A 95 0.75 -24.57 11.43
CA ALA A 95 1.00 -24.82 12.84
C ALA A 95 1.58 -26.23 13.06
N LYS A 96 1.02 -27.23 12.37
CA LYS A 96 1.54 -28.61 12.41
C LYS A 96 2.95 -28.72 11.84
N ALA A 97 3.27 -28.00 10.77
CA ALA A 97 4.60 -28.04 10.17
C ALA A 97 5.68 -27.41 11.05
N TYR A 98 5.31 -26.44 11.89
CA TYR A 98 6.19 -25.84 12.90
C TYR A 98 6.03 -26.48 14.30
N SER A 99 5.27 -27.57 14.45
CA SER A 99 5.03 -28.21 15.75
C SER A 99 4.52 -27.25 16.86
N ILE A 100 3.70 -26.27 16.50
CA ILE A 100 3.11 -25.28 17.41
C ILE A 100 1.58 -25.43 17.49
N ASP A 101 0.95 -24.92 18.56
CA ASP A 101 -0.51 -24.88 18.63
C ASP A 101 -1.06 -23.89 17.59
N THR A 102 -2.11 -24.31 16.89
CA THR A 102 -2.83 -23.46 15.93
C THR A 102 -3.48 -22.27 16.64
N LYS A 103 -3.91 -22.43 17.89
CA LYS A 103 -4.46 -21.33 18.69
C LYS A 103 -3.43 -20.25 18.97
N ASP A 104 -2.22 -20.63 19.36
CA ASP A 104 -1.12 -19.70 19.62
C ASP A 104 -0.69 -18.98 18.35
N LEU A 105 -0.66 -19.70 17.21
CA LEU A 105 -0.42 -19.09 15.90
C LEU A 105 -1.51 -18.07 15.55
N MET A 106 -2.79 -18.41 15.75
CA MET A 106 -3.90 -17.50 15.50
C MET A 106 -3.91 -16.30 16.46
N GLU A 107 -3.54 -16.50 17.72
CA GLU A 107 -3.44 -15.46 18.74
C GLU A 107 -2.26 -14.52 18.48
N SER A 108 -1.10 -15.05 18.08
CA SER A 108 0.07 -14.26 17.70
C SER A 108 -0.17 -13.44 16.41
N LEU A 109 -0.96 -13.98 15.48
CA LEU A 109 -1.47 -13.29 14.29
C LEU A 109 -2.68 -12.38 14.61
N ARG A 110 -3.23 -12.49 15.83
CA ARG A 110 -4.37 -11.71 16.34
C ARG A 110 -5.58 -11.74 15.41
N ILE A 111 -5.89 -12.93 14.90
CA ILE A 111 -7.01 -13.21 13.99
C ILE A 111 -8.05 -14.12 14.66
N ASN A 112 -9.32 -13.88 14.35
CA ASN A 112 -10.43 -14.75 14.75
C ASN A 112 -11.08 -15.35 13.49
N VAL A 113 -10.50 -16.43 12.98
CA VAL A 113 -10.91 -17.13 11.75
C VAL A 113 -10.96 -18.64 11.98
N SER A 114 -11.55 -19.40 11.06
CA SER A 114 -11.50 -20.87 11.17
C SER A 114 -10.05 -21.36 11.01
N PRO A 115 -9.59 -22.34 11.81
CA PRO A 115 -8.25 -22.95 11.67
C PRO A 115 -7.99 -23.56 10.28
N LYS A 116 -9.05 -23.96 9.57
CA LYS A 116 -9.01 -24.47 8.19
C LYS A 116 -8.86 -23.39 7.12
N THR A 117 -8.72 -22.12 7.52
CA THR A 117 -8.56 -21.00 6.59
C THR A 117 -7.17 -21.07 5.96
N ARG A 118 -7.11 -21.04 4.62
CA ARG A 118 -5.84 -20.94 3.88
C ARG A 118 -5.15 -19.61 4.13
N VAL A 119 -3.82 -19.63 4.19
CA VAL A 119 -2.99 -18.44 4.42
C VAL A 119 -3.21 -17.37 3.34
N GLU A 120 -3.45 -17.76 2.09
CA GLU A 120 -3.76 -16.82 1.00
C GLU A 120 -4.98 -15.92 1.30
N ASN A 121 -5.96 -16.43 2.04
CA ASN A 121 -7.17 -15.69 2.40
C ASN A 121 -6.92 -14.70 3.53
N LEU A 122 -5.83 -14.83 4.29
CA LEU A 122 -5.47 -13.88 5.35
C LEU A 122 -5.01 -12.52 4.81
N ARG A 123 -4.72 -12.44 3.50
CA ARG A 123 -4.48 -11.16 2.81
C ARG A 123 -5.66 -10.20 2.94
N SER A 124 -6.89 -10.72 3.06
CA SER A 124 -8.08 -9.88 3.31
C SER A 124 -8.12 -9.26 4.70
N TYR A 125 -7.19 -9.61 5.58
CA TYR A 125 -7.02 -9.01 6.90
C TYR A 125 -5.76 -8.15 6.98
N GLY A 126 -5.03 -8.00 5.85
CA GLY A 126 -3.74 -7.34 5.81
C GLY A 126 -2.58 -8.21 6.29
N ILE A 127 -2.78 -9.53 6.41
CA ILE A 127 -1.74 -10.47 6.83
C ILE A 127 -1.15 -11.15 5.61
N THR A 128 0.17 -11.06 5.45
CA THR A 128 0.90 -11.64 4.33
C THR A 128 1.42 -13.04 4.66
N ASN A 129 1.79 -13.82 3.65
CA ASN A 129 2.32 -15.17 3.84
C ASN A 129 3.64 -15.15 4.66
N SER A 130 4.45 -14.11 4.50
CA SER A 130 5.69 -13.93 5.27
C SER A 130 5.40 -13.67 6.74
N MET A 131 4.38 -12.88 7.08
CA MET A 131 3.98 -12.66 8.48
C MET A 131 3.54 -13.94 9.17
N VAL A 132 2.82 -14.81 8.46
CA VAL A 132 2.42 -16.12 9.00
C VAL A 132 3.63 -17.01 9.23
N LYS A 133 4.58 -17.01 8.29
CA LYS A 133 5.82 -17.77 8.40
C LYS A 133 6.67 -17.28 9.59
N GLU A 134 6.93 -15.97 9.65
CA GLU A 134 7.70 -15.31 10.70
C GLU A 134 7.10 -15.56 12.09
N LYS A 135 5.77 -15.46 12.23
CA LYS A 135 5.10 -15.74 13.51
C LYS A 135 5.17 -17.21 13.90
N ALA A 136 5.09 -18.13 12.94
CA ALA A 136 5.25 -19.54 13.21
C ALA A 136 6.69 -19.88 13.62
N GLU A 137 7.69 -19.28 12.97
CA GLU A 137 9.11 -19.43 13.34
C GLU A 137 9.37 -18.87 14.75
N LEU A 138 8.85 -17.69 15.08
CA LEU A 138 8.99 -17.11 16.43
C LEU A 138 8.37 -17.98 17.52
N LEU A 139 7.16 -18.53 17.29
CA LEU A 139 6.51 -19.42 18.24
C LEU A 139 7.24 -20.75 18.38
N PHE A 140 7.81 -21.27 17.30
CA PHE A 140 8.65 -22.46 17.34
C PHE A 140 9.91 -22.23 18.18
N ILE A 141 10.55 -21.07 18.01
CA ILE A 141 11.72 -20.67 18.80
C ILE A 141 11.36 -20.51 20.28
N GLU A 142 10.23 -19.86 20.59
CA GLU A 142 9.76 -19.67 21.97
C GLU A 142 9.40 -21.00 22.64
N SER A 143 8.69 -21.88 21.93
CA SER A 143 8.39 -23.24 22.40
C SER A 143 9.66 -24.05 22.68
N SER A 144 10.65 -23.96 21.78
CA SER A 144 11.94 -24.63 21.93
C SER A 144 12.74 -24.12 23.12
N LYS A 145 12.79 -22.80 23.34
CA LYS A 145 13.45 -22.18 24.50
C LYS A 145 12.78 -22.57 25.83
N ASN A 146 11.45 -22.67 25.84
CA ASN A 146 10.71 -23.13 27.03
C ASN A 146 10.98 -24.61 27.38
N LEU A 147 11.28 -25.45 26.38
CA LEU A 147 11.56 -26.88 26.56
C LEU A 147 13.01 -27.19 26.93
N TYR A 148 13.98 -26.48 26.35
CA TYR A 148 15.41 -26.79 26.47
C TYR A 148 16.23 -25.73 27.20
N GLY A 149 15.59 -24.64 27.66
CA GLY A 149 16.25 -23.52 28.31
C GLY A 149 16.87 -22.53 27.32
N ASN A 150 17.32 -21.39 27.86
CA ASN A 150 17.82 -20.26 27.07
C ASN A 150 19.16 -20.51 26.33
N GLU A 151 19.83 -21.65 26.58
CA GLU A 151 21.11 -22.04 25.97
C GLU A 151 20.94 -22.87 24.69
N THR A 152 19.79 -22.79 24.03
CA THR A 152 19.53 -23.48 22.75
C THR A 152 20.25 -22.81 21.58
N ILE A 153 21.09 -23.56 20.85
CA ILE A 153 21.72 -23.10 19.61
C ILE A 153 20.79 -23.48 18.45
N ILE A 154 20.15 -22.48 17.85
CA ILE A 154 19.26 -22.67 16.70
C ILE A 154 20.11 -22.49 15.44
N ASN A 155 20.47 -23.59 14.79
CA ASN A 155 21.12 -23.55 13.50
C ASN A 155 20.09 -23.24 12.41
N SER A 156 19.96 -21.96 12.08
CA SER A 156 19.43 -21.56 10.79
C SER A 156 20.57 -21.63 9.79
N ASN A 157 20.59 -22.64 8.90
CA ASN A 157 21.39 -22.58 7.67
C ASN A 157 20.91 -21.48 6.70
N HIS A 158 20.04 -20.59 7.16
CA HIS A 158 19.83 -19.28 6.57
C HIS A 158 20.80 -18.28 7.21
N SER A 159 21.75 -17.85 6.40
CA SER A 159 22.36 -16.53 6.44
C SER A 159 21.53 -15.53 7.23
N SER A 160 22.17 -14.96 8.26
CA SER A 160 21.91 -13.64 8.82
C SER A 160 21.33 -12.65 7.79
N GLU A 161 20.01 -12.60 7.70
CA GLU A 161 19.20 -11.51 7.14
C GLU A 161 17.85 -11.49 7.86
N GLU A 162 17.81 -11.56 9.20
CA GLU A 162 16.54 -11.39 9.91
C GLU A 162 16.70 -10.80 11.32
N SER A 163 17.33 -9.62 11.35
CA SER A 163 16.96 -8.53 12.24
C SER A 163 16.48 -7.31 11.42
N GLU A 164 15.70 -7.57 10.36
CA GLU A 164 15.08 -6.56 9.48
C GLU A 164 13.68 -6.98 8.94
N SER A 165 12.97 -7.94 9.55
CA SER A 165 11.58 -8.26 9.14
C SER A 165 10.58 -7.15 9.52
N GLY A 166 10.84 -6.43 10.61
CA GLY A 166 10.19 -5.16 10.93
C GLY A 166 10.47 -4.07 9.87
N ASN A 167 11.68 -4.06 9.29
CA ASN A 167 12.09 -3.11 8.27
C ASN A 167 11.52 -3.43 6.88
N SER A 168 11.36 -4.69 6.49
CA SER A 168 10.92 -5.07 5.14
C SER A 168 9.48 -4.64 4.85
N LEU A 169 8.55 -4.99 5.75
CA LEU A 169 7.15 -4.63 5.62
C LEU A 169 6.95 -3.12 5.85
N GLU A 170 7.65 -2.52 6.81
CA GLU A 170 7.63 -1.08 7.03
C GLU A 170 8.21 -0.30 5.84
N LYS A 171 9.26 -0.80 5.20
CA LYS A 171 9.89 -0.24 3.98
C LYS A 171 8.94 -0.35 2.79
N ILE A 172 8.32 -1.51 2.58
CA ILE A 172 7.28 -1.71 1.57
C ILE A 172 6.09 -0.76 1.79
N MET A 173 5.62 -0.63 3.03
CA MET A 173 4.51 0.26 3.39
C MET A 173 4.89 1.75 3.23
N LYS A 174 6.13 2.13 3.53
CA LYS A 174 6.67 3.48 3.30
C LYS A 174 6.78 3.80 1.82
N GLU A 175 7.28 2.87 1.01
CA GLU A 175 7.39 3.02 -0.44
C GLU A 175 6.03 3.31 -1.09
N ASP A 176 4.98 2.61 -0.66
CA ASP A 176 3.64 2.80 -1.22
C ASP A 176 3.05 4.17 -0.91
N LEU A 177 3.25 4.63 0.32
CA LEU A 177 2.86 5.95 0.75
C LEU A 177 3.64 7.03 -0.02
N LEU A 178 4.95 6.83 -0.20
CA LEU A 178 5.83 7.73 -0.95
C LEU A 178 5.46 7.81 -2.42
N VAL A 179 5.18 6.67 -3.08
CA VAL A 179 4.73 6.65 -4.49
C VAL A 179 3.36 7.31 -4.61
N THR A 180 2.44 7.04 -3.69
CA THR A 180 1.11 7.66 -3.69
C THR A 180 1.23 9.18 -3.52
N LEU A 181 2.04 9.64 -2.58
CA LEU A 181 2.35 11.05 -2.35
C LEU A 181 2.98 11.69 -3.59
N GLY A 182 3.99 11.04 -4.17
CA GLY A 182 4.69 11.50 -5.37
C GLY A 182 3.75 11.66 -6.57
N LEU A 183 2.86 10.70 -6.81
CA LEU A 183 1.85 10.78 -7.85
C LEU A 183 0.84 11.92 -7.61
N MET A 184 0.45 12.18 -6.36
CA MET A 184 -0.42 13.31 -6.02
C MET A 184 0.27 14.65 -6.19
N ILE A 185 1.53 14.79 -5.77
CA ILE A 185 2.34 15.99 -6.00
C ILE A 185 2.50 16.24 -7.49
N LEU A 186 2.86 15.20 -8.26
CA LEU A 186 2.98 15.28 -9.72
C LEU A 186 1.65 15.70 -10.37
N GLY A 187 0.53 15.15 -9.91
CA GLY A 187 -0.81 15.52 -10.36
C GLY A 187 -1.15 16.99 -10.08
N SER A 188 -0.85 17.48 -8.86
CA SER A 188 -1.02 18.89 -8.48
C SER A 188 -0.14 19.80 -9.34
N LEU A 189 1.16 19.49 -9.46
CA LEU A 189 2.09 20.24 -10.32
C LEU A 189 1.62 20.26 -11.77
N TYR A 190 1.12 19.15 -12.28
CA TYR A 190 0.54 19.08 -13.62
C TYR A 190 -0.67 20.01 -13.77
N PHE A 191 -1.60 19.96 -12.82
CA PHE A 191 -2.81 20.77 -12.86
C PHE A 191 -2.47 22.27 -12.97
N PHE A 192 -1.55 22.78 -12.15
CA PHE A 192 -1.20 24.20 -12.12
C PHE A 192 -0.14 24.62 -13.15
N LYS A 193 0.95 23.87 -13.30
CA LYS A 193 2.16 24.33 -13.99
C LYS A 193 2.33 23.77 -15.40
N PHE A 194 1.88 22.55 -15.66
CA PHE A 194 2.15 21.87 -16.94
C PHE A 194 0.92 21.85 -17.87
N LYS A 195 1.19 21.91 -19.18
CA LYS A 195 0.17 21.85 -20.26
C LYS A 195 0.23 20.55 -21.08
N ARG A 196 1.08 19.59 -20.70
CA ARG A 196 1.32 18.36 -21.47
C ARG A 196 0.47 17.20 -20.99
N LYS A 197 -0.63 16.92 -21.71
CA LYS A 197 -1.59 15.85 -21.40
C LYS A 197 -0.96 14.47 -21.19
N GLU A 198 0.22 14.23 -21.77
CA GLU A 198 0.98 12.99 -21.67
C GLU A 198 1.38 12.68 -20.23
N ILE A 199 1.70 13.71 -19.42
CA ILE A 199 2.12 13.56 -18.01
C ILE A 199 1.01 12.90 -17.19
N ARG A 200 -0.25 13.28 -17.43
CA ARG A 200 -1.40 12.66 -16.76
C ARG A 200 -1.50 11.17 -17.07
N TYR A 201 -1.40 10.79 -18.33
CA TYR A 201 -1.49 9.38 -18.74
C TYR A 201 -0.30 8.57 -18.24
N PHE A 202 0.89 9.17 -18.19
CA PHE A 202 2.06 8.55 -17.57
C PHE A 202 1.83 8.30 -16.07
N ALA A 203 1.33 9.29 -15.32
CA ALA A 203 1.01 9.11 -13.90
C ALA A 203 -0.03 7.99 -13.67
N LEU A 204 -1.07 7.94 -14.52
CA LEU A 204 -2.08 6.87 -14.47
C LEU A 204 -1.48 5.50 -14.81
N ALA A 205 -0.56 5.42 -15.77
CA ALA A 205 0.12 4.18 -16.12
C ALA A 205 1.01 3.68 -14.96
N VAL A 206 1.80 4.57 -14.36
CA VAL A 206 2.64 4.25 -13.19
C VAL A 206 1.76 3.79 -12.02
N SER A 207 0.68 4.53 -11.72
CA SER A 207 -0.30 4.13 -10.70
C SER A 207 -0.86 2.73 -10.96
N LEU A 208 -1.32 2.46 -12.18
CA LEU A 208 -1.93 1.17 -12.54
C LEU A 208 -0.94 0.01 -12.46
N ILE A 209 0.26 0.18 -13.02
CA ILE A 209 1.27 -0.89 -13.08
C ILE A 209 1.85 -1.14 -11.69
N TYR A 210 2.30 -0.10 -11.00
CA TYR A 210 2.99 -0.25 -9.71
C TYR A 210 2.01 -0.51 -8.56
N LEU A 211 1.07 0.40 -8.30
CA LEU A 211 0.14 0.29 -7.16
C LEU A 211 -0.96 -0.76 -7.41
N GLY A 212 -1.33 -0.96 -8.67
CA GLY A 212 -2.27 -2.01 -9.07
C GLY A 212 -1.58 -3.38 -9.15
N PHE A 213 -0.88 -3.64 -10.24
CA PHE A 213 -0.41 -4.99 -10.58
C PHE A 213 0.83 -5.47 -9.81
N ILE A 214 1.88 -4.66 -9.66
CA ILE A 214 3.12 -5.07 -8.96
C ILE A 214 2.83 -5.30 -7.46
N ARG A 215 2.04 -4.42 -6.85
CA ARG A 215 1.63 -4.55 -5.43
C ARG A 215 0.44 -5.47 -5.19
N GLY A 216 -0.20 -5.97 -6.24
CA GLY A 216 -1.34 -6.90 -6.14
C GLY A 216 -2.62 -6.28 -5.56
N GLY A 217 -2.81 -4.96 -5.69
CA GLY A 217 -4.01 -4.27 -5.23
C GLY A 217 -4.18 -4.17 -3.71
N CYS A 218 -3.18 -4.53 -2.92
CA CYS A 218 -3.24 -4.43 -1.45
C CYS A 218 -3.36 -2.99 -0.95
N LEU A 219 -3.05 -1.99 -1.79
CA LEU A 219 -3.27 -0.56 -1.54
C LEU A 219 -4.69 -0.13 -1.83
N CYS A 220 -5.67 -0.88 -1.31
CA CYS A 220 -7.06 -0.51 -1.38
C CYS A 220 -7.32 0.66 -0.43
N VAL A 221 -6.99 1.88 -0.86
CA VAL A 221 -7.49 3.12 -0.25
C VAL A 221 -9.02 3.07 -0.15
N VAL A 222 -9.69 2.34 -1.06
CA VAL A 222 -11.13 2.07 -0.98
C VAL A 222 -11.52 1.24 0.24
N GLY A 223 -10.74 0.20 0.56
CA GLY A 223 -10.93 -0.65 1.74
C GLY A 223 -10.42 -0.03 3.04
N SER A 224 -9.58 1.02 2.97
CA SER A 224 -9.02 1.68 4.16
C SER A 224 -10.09 2.26 5.08
N LEU A 225 -11.25 2.67 4.56
CA LEU A 225 -12.40 3.09 5.37
C LEU A 225 -12.90 1.94 6.27
N GLN A 226 -13.08 0.75 5.69
CA GLN A 226 -13.51 -0.43 6.44
C GLN A 226 -12.43 -0.87 7.43
N GLN A 227 -11.18 -0.93 6.99
CA GLN A 227 -10.08 -1.35 7.84
C GLN A 227 -9.91 -0.43 9.05
N LEU A 228 -10.01 0.89 8.85
CA LEU A 228 -9.96 1.87 9.92
C LEU A 228 -11.14 1.70 10.89
N SER A 229 -12.34 1.42 10.39
CA SER A 229 -13.51 1.14 11.26
C SER A 229 -13.34 -0.12 12.11
N LEU A 230 -12.72 -1.17 11.55
CA LEU A 230 -12.43 -2.41 12.27
C LEU A 230 -11.33 -2.21 13.31
N TYR A 231 -10.30 -1.40 13.01
CA TYR A 231 -9.29 -1.00 13.99
C TYR A 231 -9.88 -0.17 15.13
N ALA A 232 -10.77 0.78 14.83
CA ALA A 232 -11.39 1.63 15.84
C ALA A 232 -12.20 0.85 16.90
N ILE A 233 -12.73 -0.32 16.52
CA ILE A 233 -13.49 -1.23 17.41
C ILE A 233 -12.60 -2.32 18.02
N GLY A 234 -11.31 -2.36 17.66
CA GLY A 234 -10.36 -3.37 18.15
C GLY A 234 -10.58 -4.77 17.56
N ALA A 235 -11.31 -4.87 16.43
CA ALA A 235 -11.59 -6.15 15.76
C ALA A 235 -10.37 -6.74 15.05
N ILE A 236 -9.40 -5.90 14.66
CA ILE A 236 -8.14 -6.29 14.01
C ILE A 236 -7.01 -5.59 14.75
N LYS A 237 -5.87 -6.25 14.95
CA LYS A 237 -4.65 -5.65 15.53
C LYS A 237 -3.52 -5.73 14.49
N GLY A 238 -2.94 -4.58 14.15
CA GLY A 238 -1.96 -4.40 13.07
C GLY A 238 -1.49 -2.95 13.00
N ASN A 239 -0.77 -2.56 11.94
CA ASN A 239 -0.12 -1.25 11.87
C ASN A 239 -1.13 -0.11 11.57
N TYR A 240 -1.84 0.34 12.62
CA TYR A 240 -2.88 1.36 12.57
C TYR A 240 -2.41 2.66 11.90
N LEU A 241 -1.17 3.08 12.19
CA LEU A 241 -0.62 4.34 11.68
C LEU A 241 -0.57 4.38 10.15
N TYR A 242 -0.24 3.25 9.52
CA TYR A 242 -0.19 3.16 8.07
C TYR A 242 -1.57 3.29 7.42
N TRP A 243 -2.57 2.56 7.90
CA TRP A 243 -3.93 2.63 7.37
C TRP A 243 -4.54 4.01 7.58
N LEU A 244 -4.21 4.65 8.70
CA LEU A 244 -4.54 6.03 8.98
C LEU A 244 -3.90 6.96 7.94
N MET A 245 -2.58 6.86 7.71
CA MET A 245 -1.89 7.68 6.71
C MET A 245 -2.45 7.46 5.30
N LEU A 246 -2.69 6.22 4.88
CA LEU A 246 -3.29 5.93 3.57
C LEU A 246 -4.70 6.50 3.39
N PHE A 247 -5.50 6.51 4.46
CA PHE A 247 -6.85 7.05 4.41
C PHE A 247 -6.85 8.59 4.40
N PHE A 248 -6.07 9.21 5.30
CA PHE A 248 -6.06 10.66 5.51
C PHE A 248 -5.20 11.43 4.51
N LEU A 249 -4.13 10.84 3.96
CA LEU A 249 -3.26 11.54 3.01
C LEU A 249 -4.02 12.03 1.76
N PRO A 250 -4.79 11.18 1.05
CA PRO A 250 -5.54 11.66 -0.10
C PRO A 250 -6.74 12.54 0.28
N ILE A 251 -7.25 12.43 1.51
CA ILE A 251 -8.25 13.35 2.07
C ILE A 251 -7.66 14.75 2.23
N GLY A 252 -6.49 14.88 2.85
CA GLY A 252 -5.80 16.17 3.04
C GLY A 252 -5.53 16.84 1.69
N PHE A 253 -5.01 16.08 0.72
CA PHE A 253 -4.86 16.58 -0.66
C PHE A 253 -6.19 16.96 -1.30
N SER A 254 -7.27 16.24 -0.99
CA SER A 254 -8.59 16.52 -1.57
C SER A 254 -9.25 17.79 -1.03
N ILE A 255 -8.96 18.17 0.21
CA ILE A 255 -9.38 19.45 0.79
C ILE A 255 -8.61 20.61 0.14
N LEU A 256 -7.36 20.41 -0.24
CA LEU A 256 -6.60 21.46 -0.94
C LEU A 256 -7.02 21.55 -2.42
N PHE A 257 -6.84 20.46 -3.16
CA PHE A 257 -6.88 20.44 -4.62
C PHE A 257 -8.14 19.79 -5.23
N GLY A 258 -9.07 19.30 -4.41
CA GLY A 258 -10.21 18.49 -4.87
C GLY A 258 -9.79 17.04 -5.16
N ARG A 259 -10.62 16.26 -5.89
CA ARG A 259 -10.42 14.80 -6.07
C ARG A 259 -9.27 14.42 -7.02
N ILE A 260 -8.08 15.00 -6.82
CA ILE A 260 -6.89 14.79 -7.62
C ILE A 260 -6.35 13.36 -7.47
N PHE A 261 -6.49 12.76 -6.28
CA PHE A 261 -6.13 11.36 -6.05
C PHE A 261 -6.83 10.42 -7.06
N CYS A 262 -8.14 10.57 -7.24
CA CYS A 262 -8.90 9.77 -8.22
C CYS A 262 -8.46 10.04 -9.68
N GLY A 263 -7.94 11.24 -9.97
CA GLY A 263 -7.55 11.66 -11.31
C GLY A 263 -6.15 11.26 -11.74
N TYR A 264 -5.23 11.00 -10.79
CA TYR A 264 -3.79 10.83 -11.06
C TYR A 264 -3.12 9.68 -10.31
N ALA A 265 -3.55 9.34 -9.08
CA ALA A 265 -2.84 8.40 -8.21
C ALA A 265 -3.60 7.08 -7.97
N CYS A 266 -4.92 7.05 -8.17
CA CYS A 266 -5.74 5.88 -7.90
C CYS A 266 -5.67 4.82 -9.03
N PRO A 267 -5.20 3.58 -8.75
CA PRO A 267 -5.07 2.54 -9.78
C PRO A 267 -6.43 2.06 -10.31
N ILE A 268 -7.45 2.04 -9.45
CA ILE A 268 -8.83 1.71 -9.83
C ILE A 268 -9.37 2.72 -10.86
N GLY A 269 -9.10 4.01 -10.63
CA GLY A 269 -9.46 5.08 -11.55
C GLY A 269 -8.67 4.99 -12.86
N ALA A 270 -7.40 4.61 -12.80
CA ALA A 270 -6.55 4.41 -13.97
C ALA A 270 -7.04 3.25 -14.86
N TRP A 271 -7.42 2.11 -14.26
CA TRP A 271 -8.00 0.98 -14.99
C TRP A 271 -9.28 1.38 -15.73
N GLN A 272 -10.22 2.02 -15.04
CA GLN A 272 -11.47 2.47 -15.66
C GLN A 272 -11.24 3.52 -16.75
N GLN A 273 -10.21 4.36 -16.57
CA GLN A 273 -9.81 5.34 -17.58
C GLN A 273 -9.24 4.68 -18.84
N LEU A 274 -8.44 3.62 -18.66
CA LEU A 274 -7.89 2.81 -19.74
C LEU A 274 -9.04 2.14 -20.53
N MET A 275 -9.96 1.48 -19.82
CA MET A 275 -11.13 0.83 -20.43
C MET A 275 -12.02 1.83 -21.19
N SER A 276 -12.29 2.99 -20.60
CA SER A 276 -13.06 4.05 -21.28
C SER A 276 -12.31 4.69 -22.47
N GLY A 277 -10.97 4.64 -22.45
CA GLY A 277 -10.13 5.02 -23.57
C GLY A 277 -10.26 4.06 -24.74
N ILE A 278 -10.25 2.75 -24.47
CA ILE A 278 -10.48 1.70 -25.47
C ILE A 278 -11.89 1.85 -26.07
N GLY A 279 -12.89 2.05 -25.21
CA GLY A 279 -14.28 2.32 -25.62
C GLY A 279 -14.52 3.66 -26.30
N SER A 280 -13.54 4.57 -26.32
CA SER A 280 -13.73 5.88 -26.97
C SER A 280 -13.87 5.82 -28.49
N ARG A 281 -13.47 4.69 -29.10
CA ARG A 281 -13.73 4.38 -30.52
C ARG A 281 -15.08 3.70 -30.75
N LEU A 282 -15.80 3.34 -29.69
CA LEU A 282 -17.13 2.73 -29.68
C LEU A 282 -18.19 3.77 -29.27
N ILE A 283 -19.46 3.35 -29.23
CA ILE A 283 -20.58 4.21 -28.80
C ILE A 283 -20.42 4.55 -27.31
N LYS A 284 -20.12 5.82 -27.00
CA LYS A 284 -20.15 6.33 -25.63
C LYS A 284 -21.57 6.66 -25.21
N PHE A 285 -22.01 6.08 -24.10
CA PHE A 285 -23.30 6.41 -23.50
C PHE A 285 -23.12 7.49 -22.43
N ARG A 286 -23.78 8.64 -22.60
CA ARG A 286 -23.90 9.63 -21.53
C ARG A 286 -25.18 9.37 -20.76
N MET A 287 -25.04 9.21 -19.45
CA MET A 287 -26.18 8.97 -18.57
C MET A 287 -27.10 10.20 -18.53
N PRO A 288 -28.42 10.01 -18.61
CA PRO A 288 -29.36 11.12 -18.45
C PRO A 288 -29.20 11.73 -17.05
N GLN A 289 -29.23 13.07 -16.97
CA GLN A 289 -28.82 13.83 -15.78
C GLN A 289 -29.54 13.43 -14.48
N ARG A 290 -30.85 13.14 -14.55
CA ARG A 290 -31.64 12.73 -13.39
C ARG A 290 -31.17 11.37 -12.85
N LEU A 291 -30.94 10.43 -13.77
CA LEU A 291 -30.46 9.10 -13.44
C LEU A 291 -29.03 9.16 -12.90
N ASP A 292 -28.16 9.95 -13.53
CA ASP A 292 -26.79 10.14 -13.06
C ASP A 292 -26.72 10.71 -11.64
N LYS A 293 -27.53 11.73 -11.32
CA LYS A 293 -27.64 12.29 -9.96
C LYS A 293 -28.12 11.24 -8.96
N PHE A 294 -29.10 10.42 -9.32
CA PHE A 294 -29.59 9.33 -8.48
C PHE A 294 -28.52 8.26 -8.23
N LEU A 295 -27.86 7.75 -9.28
CA LEU A 295 -26.81 6.74 -9.11
C LEU A 295 -25.60 7.27 -8.34
N LYS A 296 -25.26 8.56 -8.48
CA LYS A 296 -24.21 9.20 -7.67
C LYS A 296 -24.55 9.18 -6.18
N TYR A 297 -25.83 9.11 -5.81
CA TYR A 297 -26.22 9.00 -4.40
C TYR A 297 -25.99 7.60 -3.82
N ILE A 298 -26.04 6.55 -4.65
CA ILE A 298 -25.89 5.15 -4.24
C ILE A 298 -24.55 4.91 -3.51
N LYS A 299 -23.45 5.56 -3.91
CA LYS A 299 -22.15 5.39 -3.25
C LYS A 299 -22.17 5.80 -1.77
N TYR A 300 -23.02 6.76 -1.38
CA TYR A 300 -23.13 7.19 0.03
C TYR A 300 -23.86 6.14 0.85
N ILE A 301 -24.93 5.57 0.30
CA ILE A 301 -25.67 4.46 0.91
C ILE A 301 -24.72 3.27 1.07
N PHE A 302 -23.97 2.94 0.03
CA PHE A 302 -23.03 1.83 0.04
C PHE A 302 -21.85 2.06 1.01
N ALA A 303 -21.32 3.28 1.10
CA ALA A 303 -20.32 3.64 2.10
C ALA A 303 -20.83 3.45 3.54
N ALA A 304 -22.05 3.94 3.82
CA ALA A 304 -22.67 3.76 5.14
C ALA A 304 -22.90 2.27 5.45
N LEU A 305 -23.40 1.50 4.47
CA LEU A 305 -23.63 0.07 4.62
C LEU A 305 -22.34 -0.69 4.94
N ILE A 306 -21.22 -0.39 4.26
CA ILE A 306 -19.94 -1.04 4.52
C ILE A 306 -19.47 -0.78 5.95
N VAL A 307 -19.59 0.46 6.43
CA VAL A 307 -19.22 0.81 7.81
C VAL A 307 -20.12 0.05 8.80
N ILE A 308 -21.43 0.05 8.60
CA ILE A 308 -22.38 -0.67 9.47
C ILE A 308 -22.05 -2.17 9.51
N VAL A 309 -21.89 -2.81 8.34
CA VAL A 309 -21.58 -4.24 8.25
C VAL A 309 -20.23 -4.55 8.88
N ALA A 310 -19.21 -3.70 8.66
CA ALA A 310 -17.91 -3.87 9.29
C ALA A 310 -18.00 -3.83 10.82
N ILE A 311 -18.75 -2.88 11.36
CA ILE A 311 -18.96 -2.72 12.80
C ILE A 311 -19.72 -3.92 13.38
N SER A 312 -20.81 -4.35 12.74
CA SER A 312 -21.67 -5.43 13.23
C SER A 312 -21.02 -6.81 13.11
N THR A 313 -20.35 -7.11 12.01
CA THR A 313 -19.78 -8.44 11.74
C THR A 313 -18.33 -8.58 12.21
N ARG A 314 -17.64 -7.45 12.48
CA ARG A 314 -16.20 -7.39 12.76
C ARG A 314 -15.35 -8.06 11.66
N TYR A 315 -15.87 -8.12 10.43
CA TYR A 315 -15.24 -8.81 9.30
C TYR A 315 -15.05 -7.85 8.11
N PRO A 316 -13.90 -7.89 7.39
CA PRO A 316 -13.58 -7.04 6.23
C PRO A 316 -14.33 -7.47 4.95
N PHE A 317 -15.66 -7.42 4.98
CA PHE A 317 -16.53 -7.92 3.90
C PHE A 317 -16.30 -7.28 2.52
N PHE A 318 -16.02 -5.97 2.46
CA PHE A 318 -15.84 -5.28 1.18
C PHE A 318 -14.62 -5.79 0.41
N GLN A 319 -13.54 -6.15 1.10
CA GLN A 319 -12.31 -6.62 0.45
C GLN A 319 -12.52 -7.95 -0.29
N LYS A 320 -13.50 -8.74 0.13
CA LYS A 320 -13.89 -9.99 -0.54
C LYS A 320 -14.82 -9.76 -1.73
N ILE A 321 -15.53 -8.64 -1.79
CA ILE A 321 -16.48 -8.33 -2.86
C ILE A 321 -15.89 -7.41 -3.92
N ASP A 322 -14.85 -6.66 -3.57
CA ASP A 322 -14.23 -5.69 -4.46
C ASP A 322 -13.66 -6.36 -5.72
N PRO A 323 -14.19 -6.07 -6.92
CA PRO A 323 -13.69 -6.64 -8.17
C PRO A 323 -12.22 -6.30 -8.40
N PHE A 324 -11.75 -5.13 -7.95
CA PHE A 324 -10.38 -4.70 -8.20
C PHE A 324 -9.35 -5.49 -7.39
N SER A 325 -9.75 -6.00 -6.22
CA SER A 325 -8.91 -6.90 -5.43
C SER A 325 -8.67 -8.23 -6.17
N TYR A 326 -9.66 -8.74 -6.91
CA TYR A 326 -9.49 -9.92 -7.77
C TYR A 326 -8.67 -9.63 -9.03
N LEU A 327 -8.91 -8.47 -9.67
CA LEU A 327 -8.18 -8.04 -10.87
C LEU A 327 -6.69 -7.87 -10.60
N PHE A 328 -6.33 -7.12 -9.56
CA PHE A 328 -4.93 -6.80 -9.27
C PHE A 328 -4.23 -7.92 -8.50
N GLY A 329 -4.95 -8.66 -7.66
CA GLY A 329 -4.41 -9.79 -6.91
C GLY A 329 -4.22 -11.06 -7.75
N PHE A 330 -4.62 -11.07 -9.03
CA PHE A 330 -4.62 -12.23 -9.93
C PHE A 330 -5.32 -13.47 -9.33
N ASN A 331 -6.36 -13.25 -8.53
CA ASN A 331 -7.13 -14.31 -7.89
C ASN A 331 -8.46 -14.46 -8.62
N PHE A 332 -8.54 -15.35 -9.61
CA PHE A 332 -9.70 -15.45 -10.48
C PHE A 332 -10.69 -16.52 -10.00
N THR A 333 -11.51 -16.17 -9.02
CA THR A 333 -12.72 -16.95 -8.70
C THR A 333 -13.82 -16.66 -9.73
N LEU A 334 -14.80 -17.55 -9.92
CA LEU A 334 -15.93 -17.33 -10.84
C LEU A 334 -16.60 -15.96 -10.58
N TYR A 335 -16.85 -15.66 -9.30
CA TYR A 335 -17.40 -14.39 -8.86
C TYR A 335 -16.46 -13.20 -9.16
N GLY A 336 -15.16 -13.36 -8.89
CA GLY A 336 -14.14 -12.34 -9.20
C GLY A 336 -14.10 -12.01 -10.69
N ILE A 337 -14.11 -13.02 -11.56
CA ILE A 337 -14.10 -12.83 -13.02
C ILE A 337 -15.36 -12.08 -13.47
N ILE A 338 -16.53 -12.52 -13.02
CA ILE A 338 -17.81 -11.89 -13.39
C ILE A 338 -17.85 -10.43 -12.93
N SER A 339 -17.46 -10.15 -11.68
CA SER A 339 -17.50 -8.79 -11.14
C SER A 339 -16.52 -7.85 -11.85
N VAL A 340 -15.30 -8.32 -12.15
CA VAL A 340 -14.30 -7.58 -12.95
C VAL A 340 -14.78 -7.33 -14.37
N ALA A 341 -15.37 -8.34 -15.01
CA ALA A 341 -15.90 -8.23 -16.36
C ALA A 341 -17.02 -7.19 -16.42
N ILE A 342 -18.00 -7.25 -15.51
CA ILE A 342 -19.11 -6.30 -15.43
C ILE A 342 -18.59 -4.86 -15.28
N VAL A 343 -17.69 -4.61 -14.32
CA VAL A 343 -17.16 -3.26 -14.09
C VAL A 343 -16.31 -2.78 -15.27
N SER A 344 -15.53 -3.65 -15.89
CA SER A 344 -14.69 -3.29 -17.04
C SER A 344 -15.52 -3.00 -18.27
N LEU A 345 -16.52 -3.83 -18.59
CA LEU A 345 -17.48 -3.60 -19.69
C LEU A 345 -18.29 -2.33 -19.46
N ALA A 346 -18.79 -2.10 -18.24
CA ALA A 346 -19.45 -0.87 -17.89
C ALA A 346 -18.52 0.35 -18.07
N SER A 347 -17.22 0.20 -17.81
CA SER A 347 -16.22 1.27 -17.96
C SER A 347 -15.90 1.61 -19.42
N ILE A 348 -16.14 0.69 -20.35
CA ILE A 348 -16.02 0.94 -21.79
C ILE A 348 -17.15 1.89 -22.24
N ILE A 349 -18.38 1.65 -21.77
CA ILE A 349 -19.59 2.37 -22.16
C ILE A 349 -19.74 3.70 -21.40
N ILE A 350 -19.60 3.64 -20.07
CA ILE A 350 -19.74 4.76 -19.14
C ILE A 350 -18.35 5.08 -18.59
N SER A 351 -17.98 6.35 -18.54
CA SER A 351 -16.69 6.75 -17.99
C SER A 351 -16.72 6.63 -16.46
N ARG A 352 -15.85 5.77 -15.90
CA ARG A 352 -15.59 5.58 -14.46
C ARG A 352 -16.82 5.22 -13.60
N PRO A 353 -17.61 4.18 -13.94
CA PRO A 353 -18.89 3.87 -13.29
C PRO A 353 -18.71 3.50 -11.81
N PHE A 354 -17.69 2.70 -11.47
CA PHE A 354 -17.47 2.28 -10.09
C PHE A 354 -17.06 3.47 -9.21
N CYS A 355 -16.17 4.35 -9.70
CA CYS A 355 -15.77 5.55 -8.95
C CYS A 355 -16.90 6.57 -8.77
N ARG A 356 -17.90 6.58 -9.66
CA ARG A 356 -19.06 7.49 -9.63
C ARG A 356 -20.18 6.98 -8.74
N TYR A 357 -20.44 5.68 -8.74
CA TYR A 357 -21.69 5.12 -8.20
C TYR A 357 -21.52 4.14 -7.04
N ILE A 358 -20.35 3.53 -6.87
CA ILE A 358 -20.16 2.43 -5.91
C ILE A 358 -19.05 2.73 -4.90
N CYS A 359 -17.96 3.40 -5.31
CA CYS A 359 -16.76 3.52 -4.50
C CYS A 359 -17.01 4.26 -3.17
N PRO A 360 -16.86 3.59 -2.01
CA PRO A 360 -17.13 4.18 -0.69
C PRO A 360 -16.13 5.29 -0.34
N TYR A 361 -14.85 5.12 -0.67
CA TYR A 361 -13.85 6.16 -0.51
C TYR A 361 -14.11 7.35 -1.45
N GLY A 362 -14.63 7.09 -2.65
CA GLY A 362 -15.10 8.13 -3.56
C GLY A 362 -16.26 8.96 -3.00
N ALA A 363 -17.07 8.38 -2.10
CA ALA A 363 -18.12 9.09 -1.38
C ALA A 363 -17.53 10.09 -0.37
N VAL A 364 -16.58 9.63 0.45
CA VAL A 364 -15.86 10.49 1.41
C VAL A 364 -15.16 11.64 0.70
N LEU A 365 -14.40 11.35 -0.37
CA LEU A 365 -13.72 12.39 -1.14
C LEU A 365 -14.68 13.35 -1.85
N ALA A 366 -15.87 12.89 -2.27
CA ALA A 366 -16.87 13.76 -2.90
C ALA A 366 -17.42 14.81 -1.91
N ILE A 367 -17.68 14.42 -0.66
CA ILE A 367 -18.11 15.35 0.40
C ILE A 367 -17.02 16.40 0.66
N LEU A 368 -15.78 15.96 0.85
CA LEU A 368 -14.68 16.84 1.24
C LEU A 368 -14.24 17.76 0.09
N SER A 369 -14.25 17.27 -1.14
CA SER A 369 -13.87 18.07 -2.32
C SER A 369 -14.84 19.22 -2.62
N ARG A 370 -16.08 19.20 -2.11
CA ARG A 370 -16.98 20.37 -2.16
C ARG A 370 -16.39 21.59 -1.45
N PHE A 371 -15.61 21.35 -0.40
CA PHE A 371 -14.91 22.35 0.40
C PHE A 371 -13.49 22.64 -0.11
N SER A 372 -13.12 22.10 -1.28
CA SER A 372 -11.76 22.29 -1.79
C SER A 372 -11.39 23.77 -1.98
N ILE A 373 -10.16 24.14 -1.64
CA ILE A 373 -9.67 25.52 -1.77
C ILE A 373 -9.58 25.90 -3.25
N TYR A 374 -8.91 25.06 -4.05
CA TYR A 374 -8.75 25.28 -5.47
C TYR A 374 -9.94 24.68 -6.21
N LYS A 375 -10.89 25.51 -6.68
CA LYS A 375 -12.08 25.10 -7.44
C LYS A 375 -11.95 25.50 -8.91
N ILE A 376 -12.42 24.64 -9.82
CA ILE A 376 -12.57 25.05 -11.22
C ILE A 376 -13.83 25.92 -11.30
N LYS A 377 -13.66 27.17 -11.68
CA LYS A 377 -14.78 28.13 -11.80
C LYS A 377 -14.93 28.59 -13.24
N THR A 378 -16.17 28.94 -13.56
CA THR A 378 -16.53 29.52 -14.85
C THR A 378 -16.67 31.02 -14.68
N ASN A 379 -15.96 31.79 -15.51
CA ASN A 379 -16.01 33.24 -15.50
C ASN A 379 -17.29 33.78 -16.14
N ASN A 380 -17.66 35.01 -15.76
CA ASN A 380 -18.75 35.78 -16.35
C ASN A 380 -18.40 36.05 -17.83
N GLY A 381 -19.02 35.30 -18.74
CA GLY A 381 -18.68 35.32 -20.17
C GLY A 381 -18.88 33.99 -20.89
N CYS A 382 -19.14 32.90 -20.16
CA CYS A 382 -19.45 31.59 -20.75
C CYS A 382 -20.54 31.67 -21.82
N LYS A 383 -20.25 31.16 -23.03
CA LYS A 383 -21.17 31.13 -24.17
C LYS A 383 -22.08 29.89 -24.21
N ASN A 384 -22.09 29.08 -23.15
CA ASN A 384 -22.89 27.85 -23.03
C ASN A 384 -22.78 26.87 -24.22
N CYS A 385 -21.61 26.80 -24.86
CA CYS A 385 -21.36 25.95 -26.05
C CYS A 385 -21.30 24.43 -25.78
N THR A 386 -21.52 23.99 -24.54
CA THR A 386 -21.53 22.58 -24.05
C THR A 386 -20.29 21.72 -24.38
N LEU A 387 -19.22 22.30 -24.91
CA LEU A 387 -18.00 21.57 -25.25
C LEU A 387 -17.31 21.00 -24.00
N CYS A 388 -17.27 21.76 -22.90
CA CYS A 388 -16.69 21.30 -21.64
C CYS A 388 -17.49 20.15 -21.00
N ASP A 389 -18.82 20.13 -21.16
CA ASP A 389 -19.69 19.04 -20.74
C ASP A 389 -19.37 17.76 -21.52
N ARG A 390 -19.31 17.84 -22.86
CA ARG A 390 -18.99 16.69 -23.72
C ARG A 390 -17.64 16.02 -23.45
N VAL A 391 -16.66 16.80 -23.01
CA VAL A 391 -15.30 16.31 -22.75
C VAL A 391 -15.11 15.85 -21.29
N CYS A 392 -16.07 16.13 -20.40
CA CYS A 392 -15.98 15.75 -18.99
C CYS A 392 -16.07 14.23 -18.81
N GLU A 393 -15.06 13.63 -18.19
CA GLU A 393 -15.02 12.17 -17.98
C GLU A 393 -15.96 11.68 -16.87
N THR A 394 -16.45 12.57 -16.01
CA THR A 394 -17.31 12.21 -14.86
C THR A 394 -18.70 12.84 -14.93
N ASP A 395 -19.04 13.46 -16.06
CA ASP A 395 -20.26 14.26 -16.25
C ASP A 395 -20.50 15.21 -15.06
N ALA A 396 -19.43 15.85 -14.61
CA ALA A 396 -19.44 16.80 -13.50
C ALA A 396 -19.76 18.24 -13.94
N ILE A 397 -20.08 18.46 -15.22
CA ILE A 397 -20.31 19.80 -15.77
C ILE A 397 -21.70 19.87 -16.38
N GLU A 398 -22.52 20.80 -15.90
CA GLU A 398 -23.85 21.07 -16.44
C GLU A 398 -23.92 22.51 -16.91
N LYS A 399 -24.06 22.74 -18.23
CA LYS A 399 -24.14 24.09 -18.84
C LYS A 399 -23.02 25.04 -18.37
N GLY A 400 -21.80 24.51 -18.22
CA GLY A 400 -20.64 25.27 -17.77
C GLY A 400 -20.49 25.40 -16.25
N ILE A 401 -21.44 24.92 -15.45
CA ILE A 401 -21.31 24.87 -13.99
C ILE A 401 -20.63 23.55 -13.61
N VAL A 402 -19.52 23.64 -12.87
CA VAL A 402 -18.72 22.48 -12.46
C VAL A 402 -19.09 22.04 -11.05
N ASP A 403 -19.59 20.81 -10.91
CA ASP A 403 -19.77 20.13 -9.64
C ASP A 403 -18.41 19.67 -9.09
N GLN A 404 -17.97 20.34 -8.02
CA GLN A 404 -16.68 20.08 -7.41
C GLN A 404 -16.62 18.70 -6.71
N SER A 405 -17.77 18.14 -6.34
CA SER A 405 -17.85 16.83 -5.66
C SER A 405 -17.54 15.66 -6.60
N GLU A 406 -17.77 15.83 -7.91
CA GLU A 406 -17.50 14.81 -8.93
C GLU A 406 -16.32 15.14 -9.84
N CYS A 407 -15.79 16.37 -9.76
CA CYS A 407 -14.66 16.79 -10.59
C CYS A 407 -13.34 16.16 -10.11
N ILE A 408 -12.75 15.30 -10.94
CA ILE A 408 -11.45 14.63 -10.68
C ILE A 408 -10.23 15.46 -11.10
N ARG A 409 -10.42 16.74 -11.47
CA ARG A 409 -9.33 17.67 -11.84
C ARG A 409 -8.44 17.19 -12.99
N CYS A 410 -9.06 16.57 -13.99
CA CYS A 410 -8.36 16.05 -15.16
C CYS A 410 -7.92 17.11 -16.18
N LYS A 411 -8.33 18.38 -16.01
CA LYS A 411 -8.02 19.54 -16.85
C LYS A 411 -8.55 19.52 -18.30
N LYS A 412 -9.10 18.40 -18.79
CA LYS A 412 -9.61 18.27 -20.17
C LYS A 412 -10.64 19.35 -20.56
N CYS A 413 -11.48 19.78 -19.62
CA CYS A 413 -12.47 20.85 -19.86
C CYS A 413 -11.83 22.24 -20.03
N ILE A 414 -10.75 22.53 -19.30
CA ILE A 414 -9.96 23.76 -19.43
C ILE A 414 -9.24 23.75 -20.77
N ASP A 415 -8.57 22.64 -21.11
CA ASP A 415 -7.80 22.50 -22.34
C ASP A 415 -8.67 22.55 -23.61
N SER A 416 -9.93 22.10 -23.53
CA SER A 416 -10.87 22.13 -24.65
C SER A 416 -11.64 23.45 -24.78
N CYS A 417 -11.58 24.32 -23.77
CA CYS A 417 -12.35 25.57 -23.78
C CYS A 417 -11.71 26.60 -24.73
N LYS A 418 -12.26 26.72 -25.95
CA LYS A 418 -11.79 27.70 -26.95
C LYS A 418 -11.85 29.16 -26.49
N PHE A 419 -12.70 29.47 -25.51
CA PHE A 419 -12.94 30.83 -25.02
C PHE A 419 -12.20 31.16 -23.71
N GLY A 420 -11.53 30.19 -23.09
CA GLY A 420 -10.73 30.44 -21.87
C GLY A 420 -11.54 30.85 -20.63
N PHE A 421 -12.85 30.55 -20.57
CA PHE A 421 -13.71 30.93 -19.44
C PHE A 421 -13.67 29.96 -18.25
N LEU A 422 -13.00 28.81 -18.37
CA LEU A 422 -12.79 27.86 -17.27
C LEU A 422 -11.37 28.00 -16.72
N LYS A 423 -11.25 28.21 -15.40
CA LYS A 423 -9.96 28.36 -14.70
C LYS A 423 -9.93 27.56 -13.41
#